data_AF-H3KDY6-F1
#
_entry.id   AF-H3KDY6-F1
#
_cell.length_a   1.000
_cell.length_b   1.000
_cell.length_c   1.000
_cell.angle_alpha   90.00
_cell.angle_beta   90.00
_cell.angle_gamma   90.00
#
_symmetry.space_group_name_H-M   'P 1'
#
loop_
_entity.id
_entity.type
_entity.pdbx_description
1 polymer ?
#
loop_
_entity_poly.entity_id
_entity_poly.type
_entity_poly.pdbx_seq_one_letter_code
_entity_poly.pdbx_strand_id
1 'polypeptide(L)'
;ISWGETVMNWVRVWVGNGLGAVALALVVWLSHAAETGTAGVGLMTIAAGKMNAPWWTVFWKGVLCNLLVCLGVWMAYAGRSVADRCVGVLLPVAAFVALGFEHCVANLFFLPMALLLKASGFAPEGVNLEAIQFSALWVNLSAATLGNTVAGAGLALLYRQAYGKRAAK
;
A
#
# COMPACT_ATOMS: atom_id res chain seq x y z
N ILE A 1 3.05 -4.78 -25.11
CA ILE A 1 1.92 -4.04 -24.53
C ILE A 1 2.13 -2.56 -24.77
N SER A 2 1.09 -1.83 -25.17
CA SER A 2 1.12 -0.37 -25.29
C SER A 2 0.97 0.28 -23.91
N TRP A 3 1.28 1.58 -23.80
CA TRP A 3 1.05 2.33 -22.56
C TRP A 3 -0.43 2.38 -22.17
N GLY A 4 -1.34 2.50 -23.15
CA GLY A 4 -2.78 2.50 -22.90
C GLY A 4 -3.27 1.18 -22.30
N GLU A 5 -2.80 0.05 -22.81
CA GLU A 5 -3.10 -1.28 -22.25
C GLU A 5 -2.54 -1.42 -20.83
N THR A 6 -1.31 -0.96 -20.59
CA THR A 6 -0.69 -0.97 -19.25
C THR A 6 -1.52 -0.19 -18.24
N VAL A 7 -1.91 1.04 -18.57
CA VAL A 7 -2.74 1.89 -17.68
C VAL A 7 -4.11 1.26 -17.44
N MET A 8 -4.74 0.71 -18.48
CA MET A 8 -6.04 0.03 -18.35
C MET A 8 -5.94 -1.17 -17.40
N ASN A 9 -4.87 -1.97 -17.51
CA ASN A 9 -4.63 -3.08 -16.60
C ASN A 9 -4.38 -2.61 -15.16
N TRP A 10 -3.60 -1.54 -14.97
CA TRP A 10 -3.37 -0.97 -13.64
C TRP A 10 -4.67 -0.49 -13.00
N VAL A 11 -5.54 0.20 -13.74
CA VAL A 11 -6.84 0.65 -13.22
C VAL A 11 -7.70 -0.54 -12.81
N ARG A 12 -7.82 -1.57 -13.65
CA ARG A 12 -8.61 -2.78 -13.35
C ARG A 12 -8.11 -3.50 -12.11
N VAL A 13 -6.79 -3.70 -11.99
CA VAL A 13 -6.18 -4.37 -10.83
C VAL A 13 -6.32 -3.52 -9.58
N TRP A 14 -6.13 -2.20 -9.67
CA TRP A 14 -6.29 -1.29 -8.54
C TRP A 14 -7.74 -1.31 -8.01
N VAL A 15 -8.73 -1.30 -8.89
CA VAL A 15 -10.16 -1.41 -8.52
C VAL A 15 -10.45 -2.78 -7.89
N GLY A 16 -9.98 -3.87 -8.51
CA GLY A 16 -10.15 -5.22 -7.94
C GLY A 16 -9.54 -5.37 -6.55
N ASN A 17 -8.33 -4.84 -6.36
CA ASN A 17 -7.68 -4.77 -5.05
C ASN A 17 -8.47 -3.93 -4.05
N GLY A 18 -9.02 -2.78 -4.48
CA GLY A 18 -9.85 -1.92 -3.64
C GLY A 18 -11.12 -2.63 -3.17
N LEU A 19 -11.82 -3.32 -4.08
CA LEU A 19 -13.01 -4.10 -3.73
C LEU A 19 -12.68 -5.20 -2.72
N GLY A 20 -11.61 -5.97 -2.94
CA GLY A 20 -11.17 -7.01 -2.02
C GLY A 20 -10.76 -6.46 -0.65
N ALA A 21 -10.01 -5.35 -0.61
CA ALA A 21 -9.54 -4.72 0.62
C ALA A 21 -10.69 -4.14 1.46
N VAL A 22 -11.66 -3.47 0.82
CA VAL A 22 -12.86 -2.96 1.49
C VAL A 22 -13.75 -4.09 1.99
N ALA A 23 -13.95 -5.14 1.19
CA ALA A 23 -14.70 -6.32 1.63
C ALA A 23 -14.03 -6.99 2.84
N LEU A 24 -12.70 -7.11 2.83
CA LEU A 24 -11.96 -7.64 3.98
C LEU A 24 -12.10 -6.74 5.21
N ALA A 25 -11.98 -5.42 5.05
CA ALA A 25 -12.21 -4.46 6.14
C ALA A 25 -13.61 -4.62 6.75
N LEU A 26 -14.63 -4.80 5.91
CA LEU A 26 -16.00 -5.05 6.39
C LEU A 26 -16.11 -6.35 7.19
N VAL A 27 -15.50 -7.45 6.72
CA VAL A 27 -15.54 -8.74 7.43
C VAL A 27 -14.79 -8.67 8.77
N VAL A 28 -13.65 -7.97 8.83
CA VAL A 28 -12.90 -7.77 10.08
C VAL A 28 -13.66 -6.87 11.05
N TRP A 29 -14.38 -5.86 10.54
CA TRP A 29 -15.25 -5.02 11.36
C TRP A 29 -16.44 -5.81 11.92
N LEU A 30 -17.14 -6.59 11.07
CA LEU A 30 -18.29 -7.42 11.48
C LEU A 30 -17.92 -8.51 12.50
N SER A 31 -16.67 -8.94 12.56
CA SER A 31 -16.21 -9.92 13.55
C SER A 31 -15.92 -9.29 14.92
N HIS A 32 -15.95 -7.96 15.04
CA HIS A 32 -15.52 -7.19 16.21
C HIS A 32 -14.05 -7.45 16.63
N ALA A 33 -13.26 -8.14 15.80
CA ALA A 33 -11.90 -8.54 16.16
C ALA A 33 -10.96 -7.35 16.40
N ALA A 34 -11.20 -6.22 15.72
CA ALA A 34 -10.43 -5.01 15.91
C ALA A 34 -10.79 -4.27 17.22
N GLU A 35 -11.97 -4.49 17.78
CA GLU A 35 -12.43 -3.85 19.02
C GLU A 35 -11.92 -4.60 20.26
N THR A 36 -11.63 -5.90 20.11
CA THR A 36 -11.13 -6.78 21.18
C THR A 36 -9.60 -6.73 21.28
N GLY A 37 -9.04 -5.62 21.77
CA GLY A 37 -7.63 -5.53 22.16
C GLY A 37 -6.83 -4.40 21.50
N THR A 38 -5.50 -4.46 21.62
CA THR A 38 -4.58 -3.38 21.17
C THR A 38 -4.47 -3.29 19.65
N ALA A 39 -4.92 -4.30 18.90
CA ALA A 39 -4.85 -4.33 17.45
C ALA A 39 -5.65 -3.19 16.81
N GLY A 40 -6.87 -2.90 17.29
CA GLY A 40 -7.66 -1.77 16.81
C GLY A 40 -7.03 -0.42 17.12
N VAL A 41 -6.44 -0.29 18.31
CA VAL A 41 -5.69 0.93 18.69
C VAL A 41 -4.54 1.16 17.72
N GLY A 42 -3.72 0.12 17.46
CA GLY A 42 -2.62 0.20 16.51
C GLY A 42 -3.08 0.56 15.09
N LEU A 43 -4.16 -0.07 14.61
CA LEU A 43 -4.75 0.23 13.31
C LEU A 43 -5.20 1.69 13.21
N MET A 44 -5.93 2.18 14.21
CA MET A 44 -6.44 3.54 14.28
C MET A 44 -5.30 4.58 14.36
N THR A 45 -4.25 4.31 15.14
CA THR A 45 -3.04 5.13 15.21
C THR A 45 -2.33 5.22 13.85
N ILE A 46 -2.14 4.08 13.18
CA ILE A 46 -1.53 4.03 11.84
C ILE A 46 -2.37 4.83 10.85
N ALA A 47 -3.69 4.63 10.83
CA ALA A 47 -4.59 5.32 9.91
C ALA A 47 -4.63 6.84 10.15
N ALA A 48 -4.68 7.28 11.42
CA ALA A 48 -4.61 8.69 11.77
C ALA A 48 -3.31 9.33 11.27
N GLY A 49 -2.16 8.67 11.45
CA GLY A 49 -0.87 9.13 10.92
C GLY A 49 -0.85 9.23 9.39
N LYS A 50 -1.44 8.25 8.70
CA LYS A 50 -1.56 8.23 7.22
C LYS A 50 -2.46 9.34 6.68
N MET A 51 -3.57 9.63 7.36
CA MET A 51 -4.54 10.64 6.94
C MET A 51 -4.16 12.07 7.35
N ASN A 52 -3.27 12.24 8.33
CA ASN A 52 -2.76 13.55 8.75
C ASN A 52 -1.57 14.05 7.92
N ALA A 53 -0.92 13.18 7.15
CA ALA A 53 0.30 13.52 6.44
C ALA A 53 0.05 14.43 5.21
N PRO A 54 0.89 15.45 4.96
CA PRO A 54 0.79 16.27 3.75
C PRO A 54 0.94 15.45 2.47
N TRP A 55 0.26 15.88 1.41
CA TRP A 55 0.21 15.16 0.13
C TRP A 55 1.61 14.81 -0.42
N TRP A 56 2.54 15.77 -0.44
CA TRP A 56 3.91 15.53 -0.94
C TRP A 56 4.71 14.57 -0.06
N THR A 57 4.47 14.56 1.25
CA THR A 57 5.07 13.58 2.16
C THR A 57 4.59 12.17 1.82
N VAL A 58 3.28 11.99 1.61
CA VAL A 58 2.69 10.70 1.23
C VAL A 58 3.21 10.26 -0.14
N PHE A 59 3.35 11.18 -1.09
CA PHE A 59 3.88 10.90 -2.43
C PHE A 59 5.30 10.30 -2.37
N TRP A 60 6.23 10.96 -1.68
CA TRP A 60 7.61 10.46 -1.58
C TRP A 60 7.72 9.16 -0.77
N LYS A 61 6.92 9.02 0.29
CA LYS A 61 6.76 7.73 0.99
C LYS A 61 6.25 6.65 0.04
N GLY A 62 5.37 7.00 -0.89
CA GLY A 62 4.87 6.11 -1.94
C GLY A 62 5.97 5.68 -2.91
N VAL A 63 6.82 6.61 -3.35
CA VAL A 63 7.97 6.28 -4.20
C VAL A 63 8.88 5.27 -3.50
N LEU A 64 9.29 5.57 -2.26
CA LEU A 64 10.18 4.70 -1.48
C LEU A 64 9.56 3.33 -1.18
N CYS A 65 8.27 3.29 -0.86
CA CYS A 65 7.54 2.03 -0.67
C CYS A 65 7.68 1.14 -1.90
N ASN A 66 7.34 1.66 -3.08
CA ASN A 66 7.23 0.80 -4.25
C ASN A 66 8.60 0.46 -4.86
N LEU A 67 9.66 1.21 -4.55
CA LEU A 67 11.04 0.76 -4.81
C LEU A 67 11.34 -0.55 -4.07
N LEU A 68 10.99 -0.64 -2.78
CA LEU A 68 11.19 -1.84 -1.97
C LEU A 68 10.25 -2.98 -2.36
N VAL A 69 8.99 -2.69 -2.68
CA VAL A 69 8.03 -3.70 -3.17
C VAL A 69 8.52 -4.31 -4.49
N CYS A 70 8.92 -3.48 -5.46
CA CYS A 70 9.47 -3.97 -6.72
C CYS A 70 10.76 -4.77 -6.52
N LEU A 71 11.63 -4.37 -5.57
CA LEU A 71 12.81 -5.15 -5.21
C LEU A 71 12.44 -6.52 -4.60
N GLY A 72 11.45 -6.58 -3.72
CA GLY A 72 10.93 -7.84 -3.18
C GLY A 72 10.41 -8.77 -4.26
N VAL A 73 9.63 -8.23 -5.21
CA VAL A 73 9.16 -8.99 -6.38
C VAL A 73 10.35 -9.47 -7.22
N TRP A 74 11.34 -8.62 -7.47
CA TRP A 74 12.55 -8.97 -8.20
C TRP A 74 13.31 -10.14 -7.55
N MET A 75 13.52 -10.09 -6.24
CA MET A 75 14.18 -11.16 -5.49
C MET A 75 13.36 -12.46 -5.51
N ALA A 76 12.03 -12.36 -5.42
CA ALA A 76 11.16 -13.53 -5.56
C ALA A 76 11.29 -14.17 -6.94
N TYR A 77 11.37 -13.38 -8.02
CA TYR A 77 11.59 -13.91 -9.37
C TYR A 77 12.94 -14.64 -9.52
N ALA A 78 13.96 -14.25 -8.76
CA ALA A 78 15.26 -14.93 -8.76
C ALA A 78 15.24 -16.26 -7.97
N GLY A 79 14.25 -16.47 -7.08
CA GLY A 79 14.12 -17.66 -6.24
C GLY A 79 13.70 -18.91 -7.01
N ARG A 80 14.30 -20.07 -6.68
CA ARG A 80 14.04 -21.36 -7.32
C ARG A 80 13.07 -22.24 -6.53
N SER A 81 12.90 -21.96 -5.24
CA SER A 81 11.93 -22.61 -4.37
C SER A 81 10.87 -21.63 -3.84
N VAL A 82 9.78 -22.14 -3.29
CA VAL A 82 8.78 -21.31 -2.57
C VAL A 82 9.44 -20.61 -1.38
N ALA A 83 10.34 -21.29 -0.66
CA ALA A 83 11.04 -20.72 0.47
C ALA A 83 11.91 -19.52 0.06
N ASP A 84 12.64 -19.62 -1.05
CA ASP A 84 13.47 -18.52 -1.58
C ASP A 84 12.61 -17.29 -1.86
N ARG A 85 11.43 -17.50 -2.43
CA ARG A 85 10.47 -16.43 -2.76
C ARG A 85 9.95 -15.74 -1.50
N CYS A 86 9.59 -16.51 -0.48
CA CYS A 86 9.13 -15.98 0.79
C CYS A 86 10.23 -15.15 1.47
N VAL A 87 11.45 -15.69 1.55
CA VAL A 87 12.59 -15.00 2.19
C VAL A 87 12.98 -13.74 1.40
N GLY A 88 12.96 -13.79 0.07
CA GLY A 88 13.26 -12.65 -0.79
C GLY A 88 12.32 -11.46 -0.60
N VAL A 89 11.05 -11.70 -0.27
CA VAL A 89 10.06 -10.64 -0.04
C VAL A 89 10.09 -10.13 1.40
N LEU A 90 10.52 -10.96 2.37
CA LEU A 90 10.42 -10.67 3.80
C LEU A 90 11.10 -9.37 4.20
N LEU A 91 12.38 -9.19 3.86
CA LEU A 91 13.15 -8.02 4.30
C LEU A 91 12.68 -6.71 3.65
N PRO A 92 12.42 -6.63 2.33
CA PRO A 92 11.89 -5.40 1.73
C PRO A 92 10.51 -5.02 2.28
N VAL A 93 9.63 -6.01 2.53
CA VAL A 93 8.32 -5.75 3.12
C VAL A 93 8.47 -5.24 4.55
N ALA A 94 9.26 -5.93 5.38
CA ALA A 94 9.51 -5.49 6.74
C ALA A 94 10.09 -4.06 6.78
N ALA A 95 11.02 -3.74 5.89
CA ALA A 95 11.65 -2.43 5.81
C ALA A 95 10.64 -1.31 5.49
N PHE A 96 9.82 -1.46 4.44
CA PHE A 96 8.90 -0.37 4.08
C PHE A 96 7.80 -0.18 5.13
N VAL A 97 7.37 -1.28 5.78
CA VAL A 97 6.37 -1.22 6.86
C VAL A 97 6.97 -0.55 8.10
N ALA A 98 8.17 -0.97 8.53
CA ALA A 98 8.84 -0.42 9.70
C ALA A 98 9.20 1.07 9.53
N LEU A 99 9.57 1.48 8.33
CA LEU A 99 9.87 2.88 7.99
C LEU A 99 8.62 3.74 7.77
N GLY A 100 7.42 3.15 7.85
CA GLY A 100 6.15 3.88 7.70
C GLY A 100 5.97 4.48 6.31
N PHE A 101 6.42 3.77 5.27
CA PHE A 101 6.18 4.13 3.87
C PHE A 101 4.74 3.79 3.44
N GLU A 102 4.34 4.31 2.28
CA GLU A 102 2.94 4.33 1.85
C GLU A 102 2.70 3.37 0.67
N HIS A 103 1.96 2.30 0.92
CA HIS A 103 1.54 1.37 -0.13
C HIS A 103 0.06 1.56 -0.43
N CYS A 104 -0.28 1.99 -1.65
CA CYS A 104 -1.65 2.37 -2.00
C CYS A 104 -2.64 1.21 -1.78
N VAL A 105 -2.26 -0.02 -2.10
CA VAL A 105 -3.13 -1.20 -1.90
C VAL A 105 -3.30 -1.56 -0.43
N ALA A 106 -2.27 -1.39 0.41
CA ALA A 106 -2.43 -1.63 1.85
C ALA A 106 -3.35 -0.56 2.47
N ASN A 107 -3.24 0.68 1.99
CA ASN A 107 -4.06 1.79 2.45
C ASN A 107 -5.54 1.61 2.07
N LEU A 108 -5.86 0.88 1.00
CA LEU A 108 -7.24 0.48 0.65
C LEU A 108 -7.89 -0.43 1.72
N PHE A 109 -7.13 -1.03 2.64
CA PHE A 109 -7.65 -1.74 3.82
C PHE A 109 -7.63 -0.84 5.07
N PHE A 110 -6.45 -0.30 5.42
CA PHE A 110 -6.27 0.45 6.67
C PHE A 110 -7.21 1.66 6.78
N LEU A 111 -7.36 2.41 5.69
CA LEU A 111 -8.10 3.66 5.69
C LEU A 111 -9.62 3.45 5.80
N PRO A 112 -10.25 2.55 5.01
CA PRO A 112 -11.66 2.21 5.20
C PRO A 112 -11.95 1.54 6.55
N MET A 113 -11.07 0.65 7.02
CA MET A 113 -11.27 -0.01 8.32
C MET A 113 -11.29 1.01 9.47
N ALA A 114 -10.41 2.00 9.46
CA ALA A 114 -10.40 3.06 10.47
C ALA A 114 -11.65 3.95 10.41
N LEU A 115 -12.17 4.23 9.20
CA LEU A 115 -13.43 4.96 9.04
C LEU A 115 -14.62 4.16 9.58
N LEU A 116 -14.67 2.85 9.34
CA LEU A 116 -15.71 1.96 9.89
C LEU A 116 -15.68 1.94 11.42
N LEU A 117 -14.50 1.76 12.01
CA LEU A 117 -14.32 1.78 13.47
C LEU A 117 -14.70 3.14 14.08
N LYS A 118 -14.25 4.24 13.48
CA LYS A 118 -14.65 5.58 13.92
C LYS A 118 -16.17 5.75 13.86
N ALA A 119 -16.82 5.28 12.78
CA ALA A 119 -18.27 5.38 12.60
C ALA A 119 -19.06 4.49 13.58
N SER A 120 -18.50 3.37 14.03
CA SER A 120 -19.11 2.52 15.08
C SER A 120 -18.88 3.03 16.50
N GLY A 121 -18.18 4.17 16.67
CA GLY A 121 -17.92 4.77 17.98
C GLY A 121 -16.65 4.27 18.66
N PHE A 122 -15.82 3.46 17.98
CA PHE A 122 -14.53 3.03 18.52
C PHE A 122 -13.56 4.22 18.56
N ALA A 123 -13.29 4.70 19.78
CA ALA A 123 -12.53 5.92 20.05
C ALA A 123 -11.43 5.66 21.09
N PRO A 124 -10.34 4.97 20.71
CA PRO A 124 -9.26 4.68 21.65
C PRO A 124 -8.51 5.95 22.08
N GLU A 125 -8.13 6.00 23.35
CA GLU A 125 -7.38 7.13 23.92
C GLU A 125 -6.03 7.31 23.21
N GLY A 126 -5.61 8.57 23.02
CA GLY A 126 -4.34 8.91 22.38
C GLY A 126 -4.34 8.87 20.84
N VAL A 127 -5.45 8.50 20.19
CA VAL A 127 -5.58 8.57 18.73
C VAL A 127 -6.26 9.88 18.29
N ASN A 128 -5.64 10.59 17.35
CA ASN A 128 -6.25 11.75 16.70
C ASN A 128 -7.36 11.30 15.72
N LEU A 129 -8.59 11.17 16.21
CA LEU A 129 -9.75 10.80 15.40
C LEU A 129 -10.15 11.90 14.41
N GLU A 130 -9.78 13.15 14.63
CA GLU A 130 -10.09 14.25 13.71
C GLU A 130 -9.36 14.11 12.38
N ALA A 131 -8.15 13.53 12.40
CA ALA A 131 -7.40 13.21 11.19
C ALA A 131 -8.07 12.13 10.35
N ILE A 132 -8.87 11.24 10.95
CA ILE A 132 -9.52 10.14 10.25
C ILE A 132 -10.78 10.66 9.54
N GLN A 133 -10.62 11.09 8.28
CA GLN A 133 -11.68 11.68 7.47
C GLN A 133 -11.78 11.02 6.10
N PHE A 134 -13.00 10.99 5.56
CA PHE A 134 -13.23 10.48 4.21
C PHE A 134 -12.49 11.31 3.14
N SER A 135 -12.37 12.62 3.32
CA SER A 135 -11.56 13.49 2.45
C SER A 135 -10.08 13.13 2.50
N ALA A 136 -9.54 12.94 3.71
CA ALA A 136 -8.13 12.61 3.93
C ALA A 136 -7.74 11.23 3.36
N LEU A 137 -8.69 10.28 3.32
CA LEU A 137 -8.52 9.01 2.62
C LEU A 137 -8.13 9.22 1.15
N TRP A 138 -8.84 10.09 0.43
CA TRP A 138 -8.58 10.35 -0.98
C TRP A 138 -7.29 11.14 -1.22
N VAL A 139 -6.96 12.07 -0.31
CA VAL A 139 -5.67 12.78 -0.32
C VAL A 139 -4.52 11.77 -0.21
N ASN A 140 -4.60 10.83 0.74
CA ASN A 140 -3.58 9.80 0.90
C ASN A 140 -3.52 8.86 -0.32
N LEU A 141 -4.66 8.29 -0.74
CA LEU A 141 -4.68 7.33 -1.85
C LEU A 141 -4.18 7.92 -3.16
N SER A 142 -4.51 9.18 -3.47
CA SER A 142 -4.02 9.85 -4.68
C SER A 142 -2.49 9.99 -4.67
N ALA A 143 -1.93 10.51 -3.57
CA ALA A 143 -0.49 10.70 -3.40
C ALA A 143 0.27 9.37 -3.41
N ALA A 144 -0.18 8.39 -2.62
CA ALA A 144 0.46 7.08 -2.51
C ALA A 144 0.42 6.32 -3.84
N THR A 145 -0.72 6.34 -4.55
CA THR A 145 -0.86 5.68 -5.85
C THR A 145 0.10 6.29 -6.87
N LEU A 146 0.14 7.63 -6.97
CA LEU A 146 1.06 8.30 -7.89
C LEU A 146 2.53 8.03 -7.55
N GLY A 147 2.90 8.10 -6.27
CA GLY A 147 4.25 7.77 -5.82
C GLY A 147 4.64 6.33 -6.14
N ASN A 148 3.76 5.37 -5.85
CA ASN A 148 3.99 3.97 -6.18
C ASN A 148 4.15 3.78 -7.70
N THR A 149 3.26 4.37 -8.51
CA THR A 149 3.34 4.28 -9.98
C THR A 149 4.64 4.84 -10.53
N VAL A 150 5.11 6.00 -10.04
CA VAL A 150 6.37 6.62 -10.48
C VAL A 150 7.55 5.70 -10.22
N ALA A 151 7.66 5.13 -9.02
CA ALA A 151 8.73 4.19 -8.69
C ALA A 151 8.71 2.92 -9.55
N GLY A 152 7.53 2.29 -9.70
CA GLY A 152 7.39 1.07 -10.48
C GLY A 152 7.68 1.27 -11.97
N ALA A 153 7.14 2.33 -12.56
CA ALA A 153 7.40 2.70 -13.95
C ALA A 153 8.87 3.06 -14.17
N GLY A 154 9.47 3.83 -13.25
CA GLY A 154 10.88 4.20 -13.29
C GLY A 154 11.80 2.98 -13.28
N LEU A 155 11.59 2.04 -12.36
CA LEU A 155 12.35 0.79 -12.29
C LEU A 155 12.19 -0.05 -13.56
N ALA A 156 10.97 -0.18 -14.10
CA ALA A 156 10.74 -0.91 -15.34
C ALA A 156 11.48 -0.28 -16.54
N LEU A 157 11.52 1.05 -16.63
CA LEU A 157 12.26 1.77 -17.66
C LEU A 157 13.77 1.62 -17.51
N LEU A 158 14.30 1.72 -16.28
CA LEU A 158 15.72 1.48 -15.99
C LEU A 158 16.13 0.06 -16.37
N TYR A 159 15.29 -0.93 -16.03
CA TYR A 159 15.52 -2.32 -16.41
C TYR A 159 15.53 -2.50 -17.93
N ARG A 160 14.56 -1.90 -18.63
CA ARG A 160 14.52 -1.90 -20.10
C ARG A 160 15.78 -1.27 -20.70
N GLN A 161 16.29 -0.19 -20.13
CA GLN A 161 17.51 0.46 -20.62
C GLN A 161 18.74 -0.41 -20.42
N ALA A 162 18.87 -1.06 -19.26
CA ALA A 162 20.01 -1.91 -18.93
C ALA A 162 20.06 -3.21 -19.76
N TYR A 163 18.91 -3.83 -20.04
CA TYR A 163 18.86 -5.16 -20.67
C TYR A 163 18.28 -5.18 -22.09
N GLY A 164 17.61 -4.11 -22.53
CA GLY A 164 16.93 -4.08 -23.84
C GLY A 164 17.86 -4.22 -25.05
N LYS A 165 19.15 -3.86 -24.91
CA LYS A 165 20.15 -4.02 -25.99
C LYS A 165 20.72 -5.44 -26.10
N ARG A 166 20.55 -6.29 -25.08
CA ARG A 166 21.06 -7.68 -25.06
C ARG A 166 20.14 -8.68 -25.76
N ALA A 167 18.85 -8.37 -25.91
CA ALA A 167 17.87 -9.23 -26.57
C ALA A 167 17.78 -9.03 -28.10
N ALA A 168 18.50 -8.03 -28.64
CA ALA A 168 18.53 -7.72 -30.08
C ALA A 168 19.80 -8.23 -30.79
N LYS A 169 20.60 -9.05 -30.11
CA LYS A 169 21.76 -9.80 -30.63
C LYS A 169 21.50 -11.28 -30.40
#